data_AF-A0AA45WJ42-F1
#
_entry.id   AF-A0AA45WJ42-F1
#
_cell.length_a   1.000
_cell.length_b   1.000
_cell.length_c   1.000
_cell.angle_alpha   90.00
_cell.angle_beta   90.00
_cell.angle_gamma   90.00
#
_symmetry.space_group_name_H-M   'P 1'
#
loop_
_entity.id
_entity.type
_entity.pdbx_description
1 polymer ?
#
loop_
_entity_poly.entity_id
_entity_poly.type
_entity_poly.pdbx_seq_one_letter_code
_entity_poly.pdbx_strand_id
1 'polypeptide(L)'
;MEFIYFLSFIPPSKANRVKINTRAFSKSGKRFIIPKSVGLKINKAIWELQKQQEKYNFIFDTPVEVEITFFLKSKRRRDLDNIMKTLGDCLMYANILKDDNLIYKQTLEKIYTKEEGVIIKIKNYEKNDNYDLERLKNFKEWING
;
A
#
# COMPACT_ATOMS: atom_id res chain seq x y z
N MET A 1 -12.19 12.61 12.36
CA MET A 1 -13.07 11.74 11.55
C MET A 1 -12.29 10.49 11.16
N GLU A 2 -12.94 9.34 11.14
CA GLU A 2 -12.34 8.06 10.76
C GLU A 2 -13.16 7.43 9.63
N PHE A 3 -12.48 6.99 8.60
CA PHE A 3 -13.07 6.32 7.44
C PHE A 3 -12.45 4.94 7.32
N ILE A 4 -13.29 3.93 7.06
CA ILE A 4 -12.87 2.53 6.98
C ILE A 4 -13.19 2.01 5.59
N TYR A 5 -12.17 1.50 4.91
CA TYR A 5 -12.25 0.88 3.60
C TYR A 5 -11.86 -0.58 3.67
N PHE A 6 -12.46 -1.38 2.80
CA PHE A 6 -12.29 -2.81 2.72
C PHE A 6 -11.83 -3.21 1.32
N LEU A 7 -10.93 -4.18 1.23
CA LEU A 7 -10.57 -4.84 -0.02
C LEU A 7 -10.80 -6.34 0.13
N SER A 8 -11.43 -6.94 -0.88
CA SER A 8 -11.77 -8.37 -0.90
C SER A 8 -10.54 -9.27 -1.10
N PHE A 9 -9.40 -8.71 -1.44
CA PHE A 9 -8.13 -9.41 -1.64
C PHE A 9 -6.95 -8.49 -1.36
N ILE A 10 -5.77 -9.08 -1.20
CA ILE A 10 -4.52 -8.31 -1.07
C ILE A 10 -4.01 -7.96 -2.46
N PRO A 11 -3.90 -6.66 -2.82
CA PRO A 11 -3.42 -6.28 -4.14
C PRO A 11 -1.98 -6.76 -4.35
N PRO A 12 -1.67 -7.30 -5.55
CA PRO A 12 -0.31 -7.69 -5.87
C PRO A 12 0.60 -6.46 -5.96
N SER A 13 1.83 -6.60 -5.51
CA SER A 13 2.87 -5.59 -5.72
C SER A 13 3.00 -5.20 -7.21
N LYS A 14 3.01 -3.90 -7.49
CA LYS A 14 3.29 -3.32 -8.83
C LYS A 14 4.62 -3.79 -9.41
N ALA A 15 5.63 -4.07 -8.57
CA ALA A 15 6.93 -4.59 -9.00
C ALA A 15 6.84 -5.99 -9.65
N ASN A 16 5.77 -6.74 -9.36
CA ASN A 16 5.54 -8.07 -9.93
C ASN A 16 4.78 -8.07 -11.27
N ARG A 17 4.62 -6.91 -11.91
CA ARG A 17 3.84 -6.72 -13.16
C ARG A 17 4.32 -7.55 -14.34
N VAL A 18 5.59 -7.96 -14.35
CA VAL A 18 6.22 -8.64 -15.49
C VAL A 18 6.64 -10.08 -15.16
N LYS A 19 6.59 -10.97 -16.15
CA LYS A 19 7.21 -12.29 -16.10
C LYS A 19 8.10 -12.45 -17.33
N ILE A 20 9.33 -12.91 -17.14
CA ILE A 20 10.17 -13.35 -18.25
C ILE A 20 9.62 -14.69 -18.72
N ASN A 21 9.26 -14.80 -19.99
CA ASN A 21 8.88 -16.09 -20.54
C ASN A 21 10.15 -16.93 -20.74
N THR A 22 10.29 -18.00 -19.95
CA THR A 22 11.43 -18.92 -20.04
C THR A 22 11.19 -20.07 -21.02
N ARG A 23 9.95 -20.26 -21.48
CA ARG A 23 9.53 -21.41 -22.30
C ARG A 23 9.34 -21.09 -23.77
N ALA A 24 9.13 -19.84 -24.14
CA ALA A 24 8.98 -19.42 -25.52
C ALA A 24 10.08 -18.43 -25.89
N PHE A 25 10.81 -18.76 -26.94
CA PHE A 25 11.69 -17.84 -27.64
C PHE A 25 10.85 -17.04 -28.64
N SER A 26 11.17 -15.77 -28.85
CA SER A 26 10.67 -15.05 -30.02
C SER A 26 11.16 -15.76 -31.31
N LYS A 27 10.62 -15.39 -32.48
CA LYS A 27 11.18 -15.81 -33.78
C LYS A 27 12.70 -15.54 -33.91
N SER A 28 13.23 -14.64 -33.09
CA SER A 28 14.64 -14.24 -33.01
C SER A 28 15.44 -14.91 -31.87
N GLY A 29 14.91 -15.95 -31.21
CA GLY A 29 15.65 -16.69 -30.18
C GLY A 29 15.82 -15.94 -28.85
N LYS A 30 15.15 -14.80 -28.66
CA LYS A 30 15.26 -13.98 -27.44
C LYS A 30 14.05 -14.21 -26.52
N ARG A 31 14.31 -14.21 -25.21
CA ARG A 31 13.23 -14.22 -24.20
C ARG A 31 12.49 -12.89 -24.25
N PHE A 32 11.16 -12.93 -24.18
CA PHE A 32 10.32 -11.73 -24.15
C PHE A 32 9.56 -11.62 -22.83
N ILE A 33 9.23 -10.37 -22.47
CA ILE A 33 8.55 -10.02 -21.23
C ILE A 33 7.04 -10.11 -21.45
N ILE A 34 6.35 -10.90 -20.62
CA ILE A 34 4.90 -11.02 -20.63
C ILE A 34 4.31 -10.19 -19.49
N PRO A 35 3.33 -9.31 -19.76
CA PRO A 35 2.59 -8.61 -18.72
C PRO A 35 1.72 -9.62 -17.95
N LYS A 36 1.83 -9.63 -16.62
CA LYS A 36 0.93 -10.39 -15.75
C LYS A 36 -0.39 -9.64 -15.57
N SER A 37 -1.42 -10.34 -15.10
CA SER A 37 -2.73 -9.78 -14.69
C SER A 37 -2.70 -8.88 -13.45
N VAL A 38 -1.51 -8.39 -13.05
CA VAL A 38 -1.31 -7.46 -11.92
C VAL A 38 -2.09 -6.17 -12.14
N GLY A 39 -2.09 -5.62 -13.36
CA GLY A 39 -2.84 -4.40 -13.67
C GLY A 39 -4.35 -4.56 -13.48
N LEU A 40 -4.92 -5.68 -13.92
CA LEU A 40 -6.34 -5.97 -13.73
C LEU A 40 -6.72 -6.06 -12.24
N LYS A 41 -5.85 -6.67 -11.42
CA LYS A 41 -6.05 -6.75 -9.97
C LYS A 41 -5.94 -5.38 -9.31
N ILE A 42 -4.98 -4.54 -9.72
CA ILE A 42 -4.86 -3.17 -9.20
C ILE A 42 -6.11 -2.36 -9.56
N ASN A 43 -6.56 -2.41 -10.82
CA ASN A 43 -7.77 -1.73 -11.26
C ASN A 43 -9.02 -2.22 -10.50
N LYS A 44 -9.10 -3.52 -10.21
CA LYS A 44 -10.17 -4.07 -9.36
C LYS A 44 -10.12 -3.48 -7.95
N ALA A 45 -8.94 -3.36 -7.35
CA ALA A 45 -8.79 -2.76 -6.02
C ALA A 45 -9.20 -1.27 -6.03
N ILE A 46 -8.80 -0.51 -7.05
CA ILE A 46 -9.22 0.89 -7.23
C ILE A 46 -10.75 0.96 -7.35
N TRP A 47 -11.37 0.09 -8.14
CA TRP A 47 -12.82 0.06 -8.31
C TRP A 47 -13.56 -0.27 -6.99
N GLU A 48 -13.07 -1.25 -6.21
CA GLU A 48 -13.64 -1.57 -4.89
C GLU A 48 -13.57 -0.39 -3.92
N LEU A 49 -12.47 0.37 -3.95
CA LEU A 49 -12.30 1.58 -3.15
C LEU A 49 -13.20 2.72 -3.64
N GLN A 50 -13.28 2.96 -4.95
CA GLN A 50 -14.16 3.97 -5.55
C GLN A 50 -15.64 3.70 -5.21
N LYS A 51 -16.07 2.44 -5.25
CA LYS A 51 -17.41 2.03 -4.84
C LYS A 51 -17.74 2.39 -3.40
N GLN A 52 -16.77 2.25 -2.50
CA GLN A 52 -16.95 2.66 -1.10
C GLN A 52 -16.86 4.19 -0.95
N GLN A 53 -16.02 4.83 -1.76
CA GLN A 53 -15.85 6.27 -1.77
C GLN A 53 -17.11 7.01 -2.26
N GLU A 54 -17.90 6.42 -3.18
CA GLU A 54 -19.22 6.94 -3.57
C GLU A 54 -20.13 7.17 -2.35
N LYS A 55 -19.99 6.38 -1.28
CA LYS A 55 -20.78 6.52 -0.05
C LYS A 55 -20.32 7.68 0.84
N TYR A 56 -19.02 7.94 0.85
CA TYR A 56 -18.40 8.94 1.72
C TYR A 56 -18.29 10.31 1.06
N ASN A 57 -18.01 10.33 -0.24
CA ASN A 57 -17.80 11.52 -1.08
C ASN A 57 -16.86 12.57 -0.44
N PHE A 58 -15.81 12.11 0.24
CA PHE A 58 -14.90 12.95 1.01
C PHE A 58 -13.45 12.67 0.63
N ILE A 59 -12.76 13.68 0.11
CA ILE A 59 -11.35 13.59 -0.26
C ILE A 59 -10.53 14.18 0.87
N PHE A 60 -9.55 13.44 1.38
CA PHE A 60 -8.61 13.96 2.35
C PHE A 60 -7.57 14.85 1.66
N ASP A 61 -7.53 16.12 2.05
CA ASP A 61 -6.53 17.12 1.69
C ASP A 61 -5.62 17.52 2.86
N THR A 62 -5.86 16.95 4.05
CA THR A 62 -5.08 17.16 5.27
C THR A 62 -4.16 15.98 5.56
N PRO A 63 -3.14 16.14 6.42
CA PRO A 63 -2.31 15.04 6.87
C PRO A 63 -3.14 13.92 7.52
N VAL A 64 -2.90 12.68 7.12
CA VAL A 64 -3.65 11.50 7.57
C VAL A 64 -2.74 10.45 8.21
N GLU A 65 -3.32 9.71 9.14
CA GLU A 65 -2.81 8.45 9.65
C GLU A 65 -3.57 7.30 8.98
N VAL A 66 -2.82 6.36 8.42
CA VAL A 66 -3.36 5.19 7.73
C VAL A 66 -2.98 3.93 8.50
N GLU A 67 -3.98 3.20 8.98
CA GLU A 67 -3.80 1.90 9.61
C GLU A 67 -4.23 0.81 8.64
N ILE A 68 -3.32 -0.11 8.33
CA ILE A 68 -3.56 -1.17 7.34
C ILE A 68 -3.43 -2.52 8.03
N THR A 69 -4.54 -3.27 8.02
CA THR A 69 -4.58 -4.64 8.54
C THR A 69 -4.68 -5.62 7.38
N PHE A 70 -3.66 -6.47 7.24
CA PHE A 70 -3.61 -7.53 6.22
C PHE A 70 -4.10 -8.86 6.77
N PHE A 71 -5.14 -9.43 6.16
CA PHE A 71 -5.63 -10.77 6.46
C PHE A 71 -5.03 -11.76 5.46
N LEU A 72 -4.14 -12.62 5.95
CA LEU A 72 -3.31 -13.51 5.14
C LEU A 72 -3.69 -14.97 5.39
N LYS A 73 -4.05 -15.69 4.32
CA LYS A 73 -4.31 -17.14 4.36
C LYS A 73 -3.06 -18.00 4.56
N SER A 74 -1.86 -17.46 4.29
CA SER A 74 -0.61 -18.22 4.33
C SER A 74 0.55 -17.38 4.87
N LYS A 75 1.49 -18.05 5.54
CA LYS A 75 2.77 -17.49 6.04
C LYS A 75 3.83 -17.28 4.95
N ARG A 76 3.48 -17.44 3.67
CA ARG A 76 4.41 -17.14 2.57
C ARG A 76 4.94 -15.72 2.74
N ARG A 77 6.26 -15.57 2.68
CA ARG A 77 6.92 -14.26 2.70
C ARG A 77 6.37 -13.39 1.56
N ARG A 78 5.76 -12.27 1.92
CA ARG A 78 5.28 -11.22 1.01
C ARG A 78 6.03 -9.94 1.33
N ASP A 79 6.45 -9.22 0.29
CA ASP A 79 7.08 -7.92 0.43
C ASP A 79 5.99 -6.88 0.73
N LEU A 80 5.76 -6.62 2.01
CA LEU A 80 4.72 -5.69 2.44
C LEU A 80 4.95 -4.28 1.92
N ASP A 81 6.18 -3.80 1.93
CA ASP A 81 6.51 -2.43 1.50
C ASP A 81 6.06 -2.19 0.05
N ASN A 82 6.18 -3.20 -0.79
CA ASN A 82 5.73 -3.12 -2.18
C ASN A 82 4.20 -3.15 -2.30
N ILE A 83 3.52 -3.93 -1.47
CA ILE A 83 2.04 -3.96 -1.42
C ILE A 83 1.53 -2.62 -0.92
N MET A 84 2.19 -2.05 0.08
CA MET A 84 1.88 -0.77 0.69
C MET A 84 1.99 0.38 -0.31
N LYS A 85 3.09 0.46 -1.06
CA LYS A 85 3.21 1.43 -2.17
C LYS A 85 2.07 1.30 -3.18
N THR A 86 1.65 0.06 -3.46
CA THR A 86 0.52 -0.19 -4.37
C THR A 86 -0.82 0.24 -3.76
N LEU A 87 -1.00 0.07 -2.44
CA LEU A 87 -2.20 0.55 -1.73
C LEU A 87 -2.26 2.08 -1.70
N GLY A 88 -1.13 2.76 -1.44
CA GLY A 88 -1.05 4.22 -1.51
C GLY A 88 -1.47 4.75 -2.89
N ASP A 89 -0.89 4.18 -3.96
CA ASP A 89 -1.31 4.45 -5.34
C ASP A 89 -2.84 4.26 -5.48
N CYS A 90 -3.38 3.12 -5.05
CA CYS A 90 -4.80 2.82 -5.17
C CYS A 90 -5.71 3.82 -4.43
N LEU A 91 -5.33 4.28 -3.23
CA LEU A 91 -6.10 5.27 -2.46
C LEU A 91 -6.13 6.63 -3.18
N MET A 92 -5.01 7.03 -3.78
CA MET A 92 -4.94 8.25 -4.58
C MET A 92 -5.80 8.13 -5.86
N TYR A 93 -5.67 7.04 -6.62
CA TYR A 93 -6.48 6.81 -7.83
C TYR A 93 -7.98 6.64 -7.54
N ALA A 94 -8.33 6.21 -6.32
CA ALA A 94 -9.71 6.12 -5.88
C ALA A 94 -10.30 7.47 -5.42
N ASN A 95 -9.56 8.58 -5.52
CA ASN A 95 -9.94 9.89 -4.99
C ASN A 95 -10.27 9.86 -3.49
N ILE A 96 -9.59 9.02 -2.71
CA ILE A 96 -9.69 9.01 -1.25
C ILE A 96 -8.70 10.03 -0.67
N LEU A 97 -7.45 9.98 -1.15
CA LEU A 97 -6.40 10.92 -0.79
C LEU A 97 -6.08 11.81 -2.00
N LYS A 98 -5.87 13.10 -1.76
CA LYS A 98 -5.45 14.02 -2.82
C LYS A 98 -4.01 13.75 -3.28
N ASP A 99 -3.13 13.43 -2.34
CA ASP A 99 -1.72 13.15 -2.57
C ASP A 99 -1.21 12.10 -1.57
N ASP A 100 -0.24 11.28 -1.97
CA ASP A 100 0.35 10.24 -1.11
C ASP A 100 1.24 10.85 0.00
N ASN A 101 1.81 12.03 -0.25
CA ASN A 101 2.59 12.83 0.70
C ASN A 101 1.80 13.25 1.95
N LEU A 102 0.47 13.20 1.90
CA LEU A 102 -0.38 13.52 3.05
C LEU A 102 -0.35 12.41 4.11
N ILE A 103 0.21 11.23 3.81
CA ILE A 103 0.26 10.15 4.79
C ILE A 103 1.48 10.32 5.71
N TYR A 104 1.24 10.86 6.90
CA TYR A 104 2.29 11.19 7.88
C TYR A 104 2.60 10.03 8.82
N LYS A 105 1.62 9.17 9.08
CA LYS A 105 1.80 7.99 9.93
C LYS A 105 1.13 6.79 9.30
N GLN A 106 1.84 5.68 9.31
CA GLN A 106 1.40 4.43 8.72
C GLN A 106 1.63 3.30 9.71
N THR A 107 0.58 2.57 10.03
CA THR A 107 0.65 1.40 10.92
C THR A 107 0.29 0.17 10.11
N LEU A 108 1.11 -0.87 10.20
CA LEU A 108 0.89 -2.13 9.50
C LEU A 108 0.71 -3.28 10.47
N GLU A 109 -0.40 -3.99 10.32
CA GLU A 109 -0.69 -5.20 11.07
C GLU A 109 -0.90 -6.38 10.13
N LYS A 110 -0.41 -7.55 10.54
CA LYS A 110 -0.61 -8.82 9.82
C LYS A 110 -1.37 -9.77 10.71
N ILE A 111 -2.48 -10.30 10.20
CA ILE A 111 -3.29 -11.31 10.88
C ILE A 111 -3.40 -12.52 9.96
N TYR A 112 -3.16 -13.71 10.51
CA TYR A 112 -3.31 -14.96 9.77
C TYR A 112 -4.70 -15.55 10.03
N THR A 113 -5.52 -15.65 9.00
CA THR A 113 -6.89 -16.19 9.10
C THR A 113 -7.19 -17.12 7.93
N LYS A 114 -8.39 -17.71 7.89
CA LYS A 114 -8.84 -18.53 6.75
C LYS A 114 -9.17 -17.69 5.51
N GLU A 115 -9.45 -16.40 5.71
CA GLU A 115 -9.90 -15.47 4.68
C GLU A 115 -8.75 -14.53 4.24
N GLU A 116 -8.87 -13.96 3.05
CA GLU A 116 -7.92 -12.99 2.53
C GLU A 116 -8.62 -11.66 2.34
N GLY A 117 -7.95 -10.56 2.73
CA GLY A 117 -8.51 -9.22 2.62
C GLY A 117 -7.59 -8.16 3.21
N VAL A 118 -7.97 -6.91 3.02
CA VAL A 118 -7.30 -5.75 3.63
C VAL A 118 -8.35 -4.83 4.23
N ILE A 119 -8.10 -4.38 5.45
CA ILE A 119 -8.84 -3.28 6.06
C ILE A 119 -7.90 -2.08 6.11
N ILE A 120 -8.40 -0.94 5.64
CA ILE A 120 -7.68 0.33 5.63
C ILE A 120 -8.49 1.32 6.44
N LYS A 121 -7.96 1.78 7.55
CA LYS A 121 -8.56 2.85 8.34
C LYS A 121 -7.77 4.13 8.09
N ILE A 122 -8.47 5.21 7.82
CA ILE A 122 -7.89 6.52 7.56
C ILE A 122 -8.50 7.50 8.54
N LYS A 123 -7.64 8.18 9.29
CA LYS A 123 -8.04 9.25 10.22
C LYS A 123 -7.13 10.45 10.04
N ASN A 124 -7.58 11.62 10.49
CA ASN A 124 -6.73 12.81 10.47
C ASN A 124 -5.52 12.58 11.40
N TYR A 125 -4.34 13.01 10.95
CA TYR A 125 -3.12 12.92 11.73
C TYR A 125 -3.09 14.04 12.77
N GLU A 126 -2.96 13.66 14.04
CA GLU A 126 -2.69 14.59 15.13
C GLU A 126 -1.18 14.61 15.39
N LYS A 127 -0.60 15.80 15.25
CA LYS A 127 0.85 15.99 15.41
C LYS A 127 1.22 15.82 16.88
N ASN A 128 1.90 14.73 17.20
CA ASN A 128 2.56 14.55 18.48
C ASN A 128 4.02 15.01 18.34
N ASP A 129 4.36 16.13 18.98
CA ASP A 129 5.71 16.73 18.92
C ASP A 129 6.71 16.10 19.91
N ASN A 130 6.35 14.98 20.54
CA ASN A 130 7.17 14.32 21.56
C ASN A 130 8.16 13.33 20.92
N TYR A 131 9.18 13.87 20.24
CA TYR A 131 10.24 13.08 19.63
C TYR A 131 11.54 13.20 20.44
N ASP A 132 12.28 12.09 20.57
CA ASP A 132 13.61 12.02 21.19
C ASP A 132 14.70 12.68 20.33
N LEU A 133 14.48 13.92 19.90
CA LEU A 133 15.39 14.69 19.03
C LEU A 133 16.77 14.89 19.67
N GLU A 134 16.81 15.00 20.99
CA GLU A 134 18.05 15.18 21.75
C GLU A 134 18.94 13.94 21.69
N ARG A 135 18.36 12.73 21.83
CA ARG A 135 19.11 11.47 21.65
C ARG A 135 19.64 11.32 20.22
N LEU A 136 18.88 11.74 19.22
CA LEU A 136 19.30 11.69 17.82
C LEU A 136 20.45 12.65 17.53
N LYS A 137 20.45 13.84 18.13
CA LYS A 137 21.57 14.79 18.05
C LYS A 137 22.83 14.21 18.68
N ASN A 138 22.73 13.68 19.90
CA ASN A 138 23.84 13.06 20.61
C ASN A 138 24.44 11.88 19.82
N PHE A 139 23.61 11.05 19.17
CA PHE A 139 24.09 9.97 18.31
C PHE A 139 24.82 10.47 17.06
N LYS A 140 24.35 11.54 16.43
CA LYS A 140 25.03 12.15 15.27
C LYS A 140 26.39 12.72 15.65
N GLU A 141 26.47 13.40 16.79
CA GLU A 141 27.74 13.93 17.31
C GLU A 141 28.73 12.81 17.62
N TRP A 142 28.26 11.66 18.14
CA TRP A 142 29.10 10.49 18.38
C TRP A 142 29.67 9.88 17.08
N ILE A 143 28.90 9.82 16.00
CA ILE A 143 29.37 9.27 14.70
C ILE A 143 30.33 10.23 13.98
N ASN A 144 30.09 11.53 14.07
CA ASN A 144 30.83 12.55 13.32
C ASN A 144 32.09 13.07 14.05
N GLY A 145 32.47 12.43 15.16
CA GLY A 145 33.64 12.80 15.97
C GLY A 145 34.94 12.87 15.19
#